data_AF-A0A2V7MES4-F1
#
_entry.id   AF-A0A2V7MES4-F1
#
_cell.length_a   1.000
_cell.length_b   1.000
_cell.length_c   1.000
_cell.angle_alpha   90.00
_cell.angle_beta   90.00
_cell.angle_gamma   90.00
#
_symmetry.space_group_name_H-M   'P 1'
#
loop_
_entity.id
_entity.type
_entity.pdbx_description
1 polymer ?
#
loop_
_entity_poly.entity_id
_entity_poly.type
_entity_poly.pdbx_seq_one_letter_code
_entity_poly.pdbx_strand_id
1 'polypeptide(L)'
;LYLHSSVVQTRAYEETAAGKRMAVRYAFLDSTVALSFALFINAAILIVAAATFHRAGHTGVAEIQEAYQLLSPLLGVAGASAVFALALLASGQNSTLTGTLAGQIVMEGFLNIRIRPWLRRLLTRLIAIVPAALTAIFFGESGTAKLLILSQVILSLQLSFAVFPLVWFTSDRLKMGEFVNSTWVKALAYFVAVVIAGLNVWLLAQTFRGWLG
;
A
#
# COMPACT_ATOMS: atom_id res chain seq x y z
N LEU A 1 -0.37 -5.78 5.40
CA LEU A 1 -0.99 -6.67 6.42
C LEU A 1 -0.65 -8.13 6.14
N TYR A 2 -1.27 -8.79 5.16
CA TYR A 2 -1.04 -10.22 4.87
C TYR A 2 0.43 -10.60 4.63
N LEU A 3 1.16 -9.81 3.83
CA LEU A 3 2.58 -10.05 3.58
C LEU A 3 3.41 -10.02 4.87
N HIS A 4 3.24 -8.98 5.68
CA HIS A 4 3.97 -8.83 6.92
C HIS A 4 3.70 -9.98 7.90
N SER A 5 2.43 -10.38 8.05
CA SER A 5 2.04 -11.50 8.91
C SER A 5 2.70 -12.83 8.51
N SER A 6 2.95 -13.06 7.21
CA SER A 6 3.66 -14.24 6.72
C SER A 6 5.18 -14.11 6.83
N VAL A 7 5.74 -12.94 6.52
CA VAL A 7 7.19 -12.72 6.58
C VAL A 7 7.73 -12.88 8.01
N VAL A 8 6.99 -12.42 9.03
CA VAL A 8 7.38 -12.61 10.44
C VAL A 8 7.52 -14.09 10.81
N GLN A 9 6.75 -14.98 10.18
CA GLN A 9 6.82 -16.43 10.42
C GLN A 9 8.05 -17.10 9.80
N THR A 10 8.80 -16.41 8.93
CA THR A 10 10.03 -16.95 8.32
C THR A 10 11.22 -16.92 9.28
N ARG A 11 11.10 -16.23 10.42
CA ARG A 11 12.14 -16.15 11.44
C ARG A 11 12.06 -17.38 12.34
N ALA A 12 13.21 -18.00 12.59
CA ALA A 12 13.31 -19.04 13.61
C ALA A 12 13.29 -18.38 14.99
N TYR A 13 12.37 -18.80 15.84
CA TYR A 13 12.28 -18.43 17.25
C TYR A 13 11.78 -19.64 18.04
N GLU A 14 12.13 -19.69 19.32
CA GLU A 14 11.60 -20.74 20.20
C GLU A 14 10.09 -20.57 20.38
N GLU A 15 9.32 -21.66 20.22
CA GLU A 15 7.86 -21.64 20.39
C GLU A 15 7.40 -21.54 21.86
N THR A 16 8.30 -21.12 22.75
CA THR A 16 8.03 -20.78 24.14
C THR A 16 7.44 -19.37 24.26
N ALA A 17 6.77 -19.07 25.39
CA ALA A 17 6.26 -17.74 25.69
C ALA A 17 7.36 -16.65 25.61
N ALA A 18 8.53 -16.94 26.16
CA ALA A 18 9.67 -16.02 26.14
C ALA A 18 10.19 -15.78 24.71
N GLY A 19 10.33 -16.86 23.91
CA GLY A 19 10.74 -16.76 22.50
C GLY A 19 9.77 -15.96 21.64
N LYS A 20 8.46 -16.21 21.78
CA LYS A 20 7.42 -15.44 21.10
C LYS A 20 7.43 -13.96 21.48
N ARG A 21 7.61 -13.63 22.77
CA ARG A 21 7.71 -12.23 23.24
C ARG A 21 8.92 -11.51 22.65
N MET A 22 10.06 -12.20 22.55
CA MET A 22 11.26 -11.68 21.89
C MET A 22 11.01 -11.44 20.40
N ALA A 23 10.41 -12.41 19.70
CA ALA A 23 10.10 -12.30 18.27
C ALA A 23 9.16 -11.12 17.98
N VAL A 24 8.12 -10.93 18.79
CA VAL A 24 7.20 -9.77 18.68
C VAL A 24 7.96 -8.46 18.88
N ARG A 25 8.86 -8.38 19.87
CA ARG A 25 9.64 -7.16 20.12
C ARG A 25 10.54 -6.80 18.94
N TYR A 26 11.22 -7.77 18.35
CA TYR A 26 12.06 -7.52 17.18
C TYR A 26 11.24 -7.18 15.93
N ALA A 27 10.14 -7.89 15.68
CA ALA A 27 9.25 -7.57 14.56
C ALA A 27 8.65 -6.17 14.70
N PHE A 28 8.30 -5.75 15.93
CA PHE A 28 7.82 -4.41 16.21
C PHE A 28 8.90 -3.35 15.95
N LEU A 29 10.15 -3.58 16.40
CA LEU A 29 11.25 -2.66 16.16
C LEU A 29 11.56 -2.52 14.67
N ASP A 30 11.68 -3.64 13.95
CA ASP A 30 11.94 -3.68 12.51
C ASP A 30 10.86 -2.91 11.73
N SER A 31 9.59 -3.21 12.01
CA SER A 31 8.45 -2.50 11.42
C SER A 31 8.45 -1.00 11.75
N THR A 32 8.74 -0.64 13.00
CA THR A 32 8.73 0.77 13.44
C THR A 32 9.83 1.54 12.73
N VAL A 33 11.04 0.99 12.63
CA VAL A 33 12.16 1.63 11.94
C VAL A 33 11.86 1.78 10.45
N ALA A 34 11.38 0.72 9.79
CA ALA A 34 11.06 0.75 8.37
C ALA A 34 9.93 1.75 8.03
N LEU A 35 8.84 1.74 8.81
CA LEU A 35 7.72 2.66 8.61
C LEU A 35 8.08 4.11 8.96
N SER A 36 8.93 4.33 9.96
CA SER A 36 9.45 5.67 10.27
C SER A 36 10.31 6.21 9.14
N PHE A 37 11.18 5.38 8.56
CA PHE A 37 11.96 5.78 7.38
C PHE A 37 11.07 6.12 6.18
N ALA A 38 10.03 5.31 5.93
CA ALA A 38 9.04 5.60 4.89
C ALA A 38 8.28 6.91 5.16
N LEU A 39 7.93 7.21 6.41
CA LEU A 39 7.33 8.48 6.80
C LEU A 39 8.25 9.65 6.49
N PHE A 40 9.54 9.55 6.81
CA PHE A 40 10.52 10.60 6.49
C PHE A 40 10.65 10.84 4.99
N ILE A 41 10.65 9.78 4.17
CA ILE A 41 10.68 9.91 2.71
C ILE A 41 9.41 10.61 2.20
N ASN A 42 8.23 10.17 2.64
CA ASN A 42 6.97 10.79 2.21
C ASN A 42 6.88 12.27 2.65
N ALA A 43 7.35 12.59 3.85
CA ALA A 43 7.44 13.96 4.33
C ALA A 43 8.42 14.79 3.50
N ALA A 44 9.59 14.23 3.15
CA ALA A 44 10.56 14.90 2.29
C ALA A 44 9.99 15.20 0.90
N ILE A 45 9.31 14.22 0.27
CA ILE A 45 8.63 14.42 -1.02
C ILE A 45 7.60 15.54 -0.92
N LEU A 46 6.78 15.55 0.13
CA LEU A 46 5.75 16.57 0.34
C LEU A 46 6.36 17.97 0.54
N ILE A 47 7.41 18.09 1.36
CA ILE A 47 8.11 19.35 1.63
C ILE A 47 8.77 19.87 0.34
N VAL A 48 9.45 19.02 -0.42
CA VAL A 48 10.08 19.40 -1.69
C VAL A 48 9.01 19.79 -2.71
N ALA A 49 7.91 19.07 -2.80
CA ALA A 49 6.80 19.43 -3.69
C ALA A 49 6.18 20.79 -3.34
N ALA A 50 5.95 21.05 -2.05
CA ALA A 50 5.50 22.35 -1.59
C ALA A 50 6.52 23.47 -1.90
N ALA A 51 7.82 23.23 -1.66
CA ALA A 51 8.85 24.22 -1.91
C ALA A 51 9.04 24.54 -3.40
N THR A 52 8.94 23.54 -4.27
CA THR A 52 9.22 23.67 -5.71
C THR A 52 7.99 24.13 -6.50
N PHE A 53 6.81 23.53 -6.28
CA PHE A 53 5.61 23.85 -7.09
C PHE A 53 4.76 24.98 -6.51
N HIS A 54 4.53 24.99 -5.19
CA HIS A 54 3.66 26.01 -4.58
C HIS A 54 4.31 27.41 -4.64
N ARG A 55 5.64 27.50 -4.43
CA ARG A 55 6.36 28.78 -4.49
C ARG A 55 6.52 29.32 -5.92
N ALA A 56 6.48 28.45 -6.93
CA ALA A 56 6.58 28.81 -8.35
C ALA A 56 5.22 29.19 -8.99
N GLY A 57 4.12 29.21 -8.21
CA GLY A 57 2.79 29.54 -8.72
C GLY A 57 2.11 28.39 -9.49
N HIS A 58 2.71 27.19 -9.50
CA HIS A 58 2.12 26.00 -10.10
C HIS A 58 1.15 25.34 -9.10
N THR A 59 -0.08 25.84 -9.05
CA THR A 59 -1.16 25.29 -8.20
C THR A 59 -1.96 24.17 -8.88
N GLY A 60 -1.53 23.72 -10.06
CA GLY A 60 -2.12 22.58 -10.77
C GLY A 60 -1.79 21.24 -10.09
N VAL A 61 -2.55 20.19 -10.43
CA VAL A 61 -2.23 18.82 -10.01
C VAL A 61 -0.96 18.40 -10.75
N ALA A 62 0.14 18.24 -10.01
CA ALA A 62 1.41 17.79 -10.60
C ALA A 62 1.28 16.32 -11.03
N GLU A 63 1.42 16.09 -12.34
CA GLU A 63 1.43 14.75 -12.90
C GLU A 63 2.76 14.03 -12.59
N ILE A 64 2.78 12.69 -12.62
CA ILE A 64 3.99 11.90 -12.34
C ILE A 64 5.14 12.27 -13.29
N GLN A 65 4.80 12.66 -14.52
CA GLN A 65 5.72 13.12 -15.56
C GLN A 65 6.40 14.45 -15.19
N GLU A 66 5.79 15.25 -14.32
CA GLU A 66 6.34 16.53 -13.85
C GLU A 66 7.17 16.35 -12.58
N ALA A 67 7.13 15.19 -11.93
CA ALA A 67 7.81 14.95 -10.66
C ALA A 67 9.34 15.05 -10.74
N TYR A 68 9.97 14.86 -11.92
CA TYR A 68 11.43 15.11 -12.08
C TYR A 68 11.80 16.60 -11.88
N GLN A 69 10.84 17.51 -12.07
CA GLN A 69 11.07 18.95 -11.86
C GLN A 69 11.38 19.25 -10.39
N LEU A 70 10.94 18.39 -9.45
CA LEU A 70 11.28 18.48 -8.02
C LEU A 70 12.79 18.37 -7.76
N LEU A 71 13.51 17.61 -8.59
CA LEU A 71 14.94 17.35 -8.45
C LEU A 71 15.79 18.25 -9.35
N SER A 72 15.17 18.91 -10.34
CA SER A 72 15.86 19.74 -11.34
C SER A 72 16.66 20.90 -10.74
N PRO A 73 16.21 21.61 -9.69
CA PRO A 73 17.00 22.66 -9.05
C PRO A 73 18.30 22.17 -8.38
N LEU A 74 18.36 20.89 -7.98
CA LEU A 74 19.51 20.32 -7.24
C LEU A 74 20.48 19.58 -8.16
N LEU A 75 19.98 18.93 -9.21
CA LEU A 75 20.76 17.99 -10.04
C LEU A 75 20.86 18.42 -11.52
N GLY A 76 20.21 19.54 -11.89
CA GLY A 76 19.96 19.89 -13.28
C GLY A 76 18.96 18.94 -13.96
N VAL A 77 18.41 19.34 -15.10
CA VAL A 77 17.33 18.59 -15.79
C VAL A 77 17.76 17.16 -16.16
N ALA A 78 18.99 16.98 -16.63
CA ALA A 78 19.51 15.68 -17.04
C ALA A 78 19.71 14.73 -15.84
N GLY A 79 20.31 15.22 -14.75
CA GLY A 79 20.53 14.44 -13.53
C GLY A 79 19.22 14.09 -12.82
N ALA A 80 18.30 15.06 -12.74
CA ALA A 80 16.98 14.87 -12.16
C ALA A 80 16.16 13.80 -12.90
N SER A 81 16.15 13.84 -14.23
CA SER A 81 15.45 12.85 -15.07
C SER A 81 16.01 11.44 -14.87
N ALA A 82 17.35 11.30 -14.81
CA ALA A 82 17.99 10.01 -14.62
C ALA A 82 17.70 9.40 -13.24
N VAL A 83 17.82 10.20 -12.17
CA VAL A 83 17.53 9.74 -10.80
C VAL A 83 16.05 9.40 -10.64
N PHE A 84 15.16 10.22 -11.20
CA PHE A 84 13.73 9.95 -11.17
C PHE A 84 13.37 8.65 -11.92
N ALA A 85 13.94 8.43 -13.12
CA ALA A 85 13.72 7.20 -13.87
C ALA A 85 14.21 5.96 -13.10
N LEU A 86 15.38 6.04 -12.46
CA LEU A 86 15.89 4.95 -11.61
C LEU A 86 15.00 4.71 -10.39
N ALA A 87 14.53 5.76 -9.72
CA ALA A 87 13.63 5.65 -8.59
C ALA A 87 12.29 5.01 -8.99
N LEU A 88 11.73 5.39 -10.14
CA LEU A 88 10.49 4.83 -10.68
C LEU A 88 10.65 3.35 -11.03
N LEU A 89 11.77 2.98 -11.67
CA LEU A 89 12.11 1.58 -11.95
C LEU A 89 12.26 0.76 -10.67
N ALA A 90 12.98 1.27 -9.68
CA ALA A 90 13.17 0.60 -8.39
C ALA A 90 11.82 0.40 -7.65
N SER A 91 10.96 1.41 -7.64
CA SER A 91 9.61 1.34 -7.08
C SER A 91 8.75 0.26 -7.77
N GLY A 92 8.81 0.19 -9.10
CA GLY A 92 8.10 -0.83 -9.89
C GLY A 92 8.55 -2.27 -9.59
N GLN A 93 9.86 -2.50 -9.36
CA GLN A 93 10.36 -3.80 -8.95
C GLN A 93 9.86 -4.21 -7.56
N ASN A 94 9.89 -3.28 -6.59
CA ASN A 94 9.39 -3.52 -5.24
C ASN A 94 7.90 -3.91 -5.25
N SER A 95 7.07 -3.18 -6.02
CA SER A 95 5.64 -3.49 -6.14
C SER A 95 5.39 -4.89 -6.74
N THR A 96 6.24 -5.34 -7.67
CA THR A 96 6.08 -6.66 -8.28
C THR A 96 6.39 -7.78 -7.30
N LEU A 97 7.49 -7.67 -6.55
CA LEU A 97 7.88 -8.69 -5.57
C LEU A 97 6.88 -8.78 -4.43
N THR A 98 6.58 -7.65 -3.80
CA THR A 98 5.61 -7.60 -2.68
C THR A 98 4.22 -8.01 -3.12
N GLY A 99 3.77 -7.61 -4.32
CA GLY A 99 2.48 -7.98 -4.88
C GLY A 99 2.35 -9.48 -5.16
N THR A 100 3.39 -10.12 -5.72
CA THR A 100 3.35 -11.56 -6.01
C THR A 100 3.43 -12.43 -4.75
N LEU A 101 4.15 -12.00 -3.72
CA LEU A 101 4.19 -12.67 -2.42
C LEU A 101 2.88 -12.49 -1.65
N ALA A 102 2.34 -11.26 -1.58
CA ALA A 102 1.05 -11.00 -0.96
C ALA A 102 -0.08 -11.78 -1.66
N GLY A 103 -0.07 -11.81 -2.99
CA GLY A 103 -1.00 -12.59 -3.79
C GLY A 103 -0.91 -14.09 -3.49
N GLN A 104 0.31 -14.63 -3.32
CA GLN A 104 0.47 -16.02 -2.89
C GLN A 104 -0.22 -16.31 -1.56
N ILE A 105 0.06 -15.48 -0.56
CA ILE A 105 -0.43 -15.66 0.81
C ILE A 105 -1.96 -15.65 0.82
N VAL A 106 -2.57 -14.73 0.07
CA VAL A 106 -4.03 -14.65 -0.02
C VAL A 106 -4.61 -15.84 -0.79
N MET A 107 -4.00 -16.23 -1.92
CA MET A 107 -4.50 -17.34 -2.74
C MET A 107 -4.39 -18.69 -2.04
N GLU A 108 -3.27 -18.97 -1.38
CA GLU A 108 -3.05 -20.22 -0.67
C GLU A 108 -3.81 -20.24 0.67
N GLY A 109 -3.91 -19.11 1.36
CA GLY A 109 -4.59 -19.01 2.65
C GLY A 109 -6.13 -18.98 2.55
N PHE A 110 -6.70 -18.19 1.64
CA PHE A 110 -8.15 -18.01 1.54
C PHE A 110 -8.81 -18.89 0.49
N LEU A 111 -8.14 -19.11 -0.66
CA LEU A 111 -8.72 -19.85 -1.79
C LEU A 111 -8.19 -21.28 -1.90
N ASN A 112 -7.14 -21.61 -1.14
CA ASN A 112 -6.40 -22.88 -1.23
C ASN A 112 -5.94 -23.22 -2.66
N ILE A 113 -5.56 -22.19 -3.43
CA ILE A 113 -5.08 -22.32 -4.82
C ILE A 113 -3.55 -22.16 -4.84
N ARG A 114 -2.86 -23.19 -5.34
CA ARG A 114 -1.40 -23.16 -5.54
C ARG A 114 -1.07 -22.98 -7.01
N ILE A 115 -0.49 -21.83 -7.36
CA ILE A 115 -0.05 -21.51 -8.73
C ILE A 115 1.44 -21.23 -8.73
N ARG A 116 2.14 -21.66 -9.79
CA ARG A 116 3.56 -21.35 -9.98
C ARG A 116 3.79 -19.83 -10.01
N PRO A 117 4.86 -19.30 -9.39
CA PRO A 117 5.08 -17.85 -9.27
C PRO A 117 5.09 -17.09 -10.60
N TRP A 118 5.66 -17.66 -11.66
CA TRP A 118 5.71 -17.03 -12.98
C TRP A 118 4.31 -16.91 -13.60
N LEU A 119 3.47 -17.94 -13.45
CA LEU A 119 2.12 -17.95 -13.99
C LEU A 119 1.23 -16.99 -13.22
N ARG A 120 1.38 -16.92 -11.89
CA ARG A 120 0.72 -15.91 -11.07
C ARG A 120 1.09 -14.50 -11.51
N ARG A 121 2.38 -14.21 -11.73
CA ARG A 121 2.85 -12.90 -12.22
C ARG A 121 2.30 -12.57 -13.60
N LEU A 122 2.21 -13.56 -14.50
CA LEU A 122 1.64 -13.36 -15.83
C LEU A 122 0.15 -13.03 -15.74
N LEU A 123 -0.62 -13.83 -14.98
CA LEU A 123 -2.07 -13.64 -14.83
C LEU A 123 -2.42 -12.29 -14.20
N THR A 124 -1.78 -11.91 -13.08
CA THR A 124 -2.08 -10.63 -12.42
C THR A 124 -1.71 -9.44 -13.29
N ARG A 125 -0.62 -9.55 -14.06
CA ARG A 125 -0.19 -8.49 -14.98
C ARG A 125 -1.08 -8.39 -16.22
N LEU A 126 -1.58 -9.51 -16.75
CA LEU A 126 -2.57 -9.49 -17.84
C LEU A 126 -3.90 -8.89 -17.37
N ILE A 127 -4.37 -9.26 -16.18
CA ILE A 127 -5.60 -8.70 -15.60
C ILE A 127 -5.47 -7.19 -15.34
N ALA A 128 -4.26 -6.69 -15.06
CA ALA A 128 -4.04 -5.24 -14.93
C ALA A 128 -3.90 -4.52 -16.27
N ILE A 129 -3.12 -5.07 -17.21
CA ILE A 129 -2.77 -4.40 -18.47
C ILE A 129 -3.91 -4.46 -19.48
N VAL A 130 -4.60 -5.59 -19.61
CA VAL A 130 -5.63 -5.77 -20.64
C VAL A 130 -6.79 -4.77 -20.47
N PRO A 131 -7.40 -4.62 -19.28
CA PRO A 131 -8.45 -3.62 -19.08
C PRO A 131 -7.93 -2.20 -19.31
N ALA A 132 -6.73 -1.88 -18.80
CA ALA A 132 -6.12 -0.56 -18.98
C ALA A 132 -5.89 -0.22 -20.46
N ALA A 133 -5.35 -1.17 -21.23
CA ALA A 133 -5.11 -1.00 -22.66
C ALA A 133 -6.44 -0.84 -23.43
N LEU A 134 -7.45 -1.65 -23.11
CA LEU A 134 -8.78 -1.54 -23.72
C LEU A 134 -9.41 -0.18 -23.41
N THR A 135 -9.36 0.28 -22.15
CA THR A 135 -9.88 1.61 -21.80
C THR A 135 -9.13 2.74 -22.49
N ALA A 136 -7.81 2.63 -22.64
CA ALA A 136 -7.02 3.63 -23.36
C ALA A 136 -7.39 3.68 -24.85
N ILE A 137 -7.60 2.53 -25.49
CA ILE A 137 -7.96 2.44 -26.91
C ILE A 137 -9.38 2.97 -27.16
N PHE A 138 -10.36 2.59 -26.32
CA PHE A 138 -11.77 2.91 -26.57
C PHE A 138 -12.24 4.24 -25.95
N PHE A 139 -11.69 4.64 -24.81
CA PHE A 139 -12.14 5.79 -24.02
C PHE A 139 -11.06 6.86 -23.80
N GLY A 140 -9.86 6.65 -24.34
CA GLY A 140 -8.75 7.59 -24.25
C GLY A 140 -8.25 7.86 -22.82
N GLU A 141 -7.62 9.01 -22.65
CA GLU A 141 -6.99 9.43 -21.38
C GLU A 141 -8.01 9.57 -20.23
N SER A 142 -9.19 10.11 -20.53
CA SER A 142 -10.28 10.27 -19.55
C SER A 142 -10.79 8.93 -19.00
N GLY A 143 -10.87 7.89 -19.83
CA GLY A 143 -11.25 6.54 -19.40
C GLY A 143 -10.19 5.87 -18.53
N THR A 144 -8.92 6.11 -18.85
CA THR A 144 -7.78 5.57 -18.08
C THR A 144 -7.69 6.23 -16.69
N ALA A 145 -7.91 7.54 -16.61
CA ALA A 145 -7.99 8.26 -15.34
C ALA A 145 -9.13 7.73 -14.45
N LYS A 146 -10.32 7.49 -15.02
CA LYS A 146 -11.45 6.89 -14.29
C LYS A 146 -11.15 5.47 -13.81
N LEU A 147 -10.48 4.66 -14.63
CA LEU A 147 -10.06 3.30 -14.23
C LEU A 147 -9.02 3.34 -13.10
N LEU A 148 -8.11 4.30 -13.12
CA LEU A 148 -7.14 4.52 -12.06
C LEU A 148 -7.85 4.89 -10.75
N ILE A 149 -8.79 5.84 -10.78
CA ILE A 149 -9.62 6.21 -9.62
C ILE A 149 -10.37 4.99 -9.08
N LEU A 150 -11.03 4.22 -9.96
CA LEU A 150 -11.75 3.00 -9.56
C LEU A 150 -10.82 1.99 -8.89
N SER A 151 -9.61 1.82 -9.41
CA SER A 151 -8.61 0.94 -8.80
C SER A 151 -8.24 1.39 -7.39
N GLN A 152 -8.10 2.70 -7.16
CA GLN A 152 -7.87 3.25 -5.82
C GLN A 152 -9.05 3.02 -4.87
N VAL A 153 -10.28 3.16 -5.37
CA VAL A 153 -11.50 2.87 -4.59
C VAL A 153 -11.53 1.41 -4.15
N ILE A 154 -11.23 0.48 -5.05
CA ILE A 154 -11.18 -0.97 -4.75
C ILE A 154 -10.11 -1.26 -3.68
N LEU A 155 -8.91 -0.68 -3.82
CA LEU A 155 -7.83 -0.83 -2.84
C LEU A 155 -8.21 -0.28 -1.46
N SER A 156 -8.86 0.89 -1.45
CA SER A 156 -9.37 1.54 -0.25
C SER A 156 -10.38 0.65 0.48
N LEU A 157 -11.37 0.10 -0.23
CA LEU A 157 -12.34 -0.84 0.32
C LEU A 157 -11.67 -2.11 0.87
N GLN A 158 -10.74 -2.70 0.12
CA GLN A 158 -10.00 -3.89 0.52
C GLN A 158 -9.30 -3.69 1.89
N LEU A 159 -8.75 -2.50 2.13
CA LEU A 159 -8.07 -2.19 3.38
C LEU A 159 -9.03 -2.26 4.57
N SER A 160 -10.25 -1.72 4.47
CA SER A 160 -11.26 -1.85 5.52
C SER A 160 -11.59 -3.32 5.82
N PHE A 161 -11.82 -4.12 4.78
CA PHE A 161 -12.11 -5.55 4.94
C PHE A 161 -10.94 -6.34 5.53
N ALA A 162 -9.69 -5.88 5.39
CA ALA A 162 -8.54 -6.52 6.01
C ALA A 162 -8.33 -6.09 7.48
N VAL A 163 -8.60 -4.82 7.81
CA VAL A 163 -8.34 -4.27 9.15
C VAL A 163 -9.33 -4.80 10.19
N PHE A 164 -10.63 -4.85 9.90
CA PHE A 164 -11.62 -5.31 10.88
C PHE A 164 -11.38 -6.75 11.36
N PRO A 165 -11.20 -7.76 10.48
CA PRO A 165 -10.88 -9.12 10.90
C PRO A 165 -9.55 -9.20 11.64
N LEU A 166 -8.55 -8.42 11.25
CA LEU A 166 -7.26 -8.38 11.94
C LEU A 166 -7.42 -7.92 13.39
N VAL A 167 -8.13 -6.81 13.62
CA VAL A 167 -8.38 -6.29 14.97
C VAL A 167 -9.22 -7.29 15.76
N TRP A 168 -10.21 -7.92 15.14
CA TRP A 168 -11.02 -8.95 15.78
C TRP A 168 -10.19 -10.17 16.21
N PHE A 169 -9.37 -10.73 15.31
CA PHE A 169 -8.53 -11.90 15.61
C PHE A 169 -7.46 -11.60 16.66
N THR A 170 -6.84 -10.42 16.60
CA THR A 170 -5.81 -10.02 17.59
C THR A 170 -6.41 -9.62 18.95
N SER A 171 -7.73 -9.41 19.02
CA SER A 171 -8.46 -9.12 20.26
C SER A 171 -9.13 -10.36 20.87
N ASP A 172 -9.07 -11.51 20.21
CA ASP A 172 -9.67 -12.76 20.67
C ASP A 172 -8.71 -13.51 21.59
N ARG A 173 -9.09 -13.66 22.87
CA ARG A 173 -8.30 -14.38 23.88
C ARG A 173 -8.15 -15.87 23.55
N LEU A 174 -9.11 -16.48 22.84
CA LEU A 174 -9.02 -17.88 22.46
C LEU A 174 -7.92 -18.11 21.40
N LYS A 175 -7.70 -17.12 20.53
CA LYS A 175 -6.69 -17.20 19.47
C LYS A 175 -5.31 -16.73 19.92
N MET A 176 -5.26 -15.67 20.72
CA MET A 176 -4.00 -14.99 21.10
C MET A 176 -3.43 -15.41 22.46
N GLY A 177 -4.24 -16.03 23.33
CA GLY A 177 -3.83 -16.42 24.68
C GLY A 177 -3.30 -15.24 25.49
N GLU A 178 -2.09 -15.37 26.03
CA GLU A 178 -1.42 -14.30 26.79
C GLU A 178 -0.96 -13.09 25.93
N PHE A 179 -0.91 -13.24 24.61
CA PHE A 179 -0.46 -12.19 23.66
C PHE A 179 -1.62 -11.35 23.10
N VAL A 180 -2.80 -11.43 23.72
CA VAL A 180 -3.97 -10.63 23.33
C VAL A 180 -3.66 -9.13 23.46
N ASN A 181 -4.21 -8.33 22.55
CA ASN A 181 -4.08 -6.87 22.62
C ASN A 181 -4.56 -6.33 23.98
N SER A 182 -3.82 -5.37 24.53
CA SER A 182 -4.26 -4.61 25.70
C SER A 182 -5.52 -3.80 25.36
N THR A 183 -6.31 -3.46 26.38
CA THR A 183 -7.58 -2.73 26.19
C THR A 183 -7.40 -1.40 25.46
N TRP A 184 -6.28 -0.69 25.72
CA TRP A 184 -5.98 0.58 25.05
C TRP A 184 -5.60 0.38 23.58
N VAL A 185 -4.80 -0.65 23.25
CA VAL A 185 -4.44 -0.98 21.85
C VAL A 185 -5.69 -1.39 21.09
N LYS A 186 -6.56 -2.18 21.71
CA LYS A 186 -7.85 -2.58 21.14
C LYS A 186 -8.72 -1.36 20.84
N ALA A 187 -8.88 -0.44 21.80
CA ALA A 187 -9.67 0.77 21.59
C ALA A 187 -9.09 1.64 20.46
N LEU A 188 -7.77 1.86 20.45
CA LEU A 188 -7.08 2.61 19.40
C LEU A 188 -7.23 1.94 18.03
N ALA A 189 -7.07 0.62 17.96
CA ALA A 189 -7.16 -0.13 16.70
C ALA A 189 -8.59 -0.08 16.13
N TYR A 190 -9.63 -0.24 16.96
CA TYR A 190 -11.01 -0.07 16.51
C TYR A 190 -11.32 1.38 16.12
N PHE A 191 -10.83 2.37 16.86
CA PHE A 191 -10.97 3.77 16.48
C PHE A 191 -10.38 4.05 15.09
N VAL A 192 -9.13 3.63 14.85
CA VAL A 192 -8.47 3.77 13.55
C VAL A 192 -9.23 3.00 12.45
N ALA A 193 -9.70 1.78 12.74
CA ALA A 193 -10.50 1.01 11.78
C ALA A 193 -11.80 1.73 11.38
N VAL A 194 -12.51 2.33 12.35
CA VAL A 194 -13.73 3.10 12.11
C VAL A 194 -13.44 4.37 11.31
N VAL A 195 -12.37 5.10 11.64
CA VAL A 195 -11.94 6.30 10.89
C VAL A 195 -11.65 5.93 9.44
N ILE A 196 -10.87 4.88 9.20
CA ILE A 196 -10.55 4.38 7.85
C ILE A 196 -11.83 4.01 7.10
N ALA A 197 -12.74 3.27 7.74
CA ALA A 197 -14.00 2.87 7.12
C ALA A 197 -14.88 4.08 6.77
N GLY A 198 -14.97 5.07 7.66
CA GLY A 198 -15.68 6.32 7.42
C GLY A 198 -15.10 7.11 6.24
N LEU A 199 -13.78 7.26 6.18
CA LEU A 199 -13.09 7.91 5.06
C LEU A 199 -13.31 7.16 3.74
N ASN A 200 -13.30 5.83 3.77
CA ASN A 200 -13.55 5.00 2.59
C ASN A 200 -14.99 5.13 2.10
N VAL A 201 -15.98 5.15 3.01
CA VAL A 201 -17.38 5.38 2.66
C VAL A 201 -17.58 6.78 2.08
N TRP A 202 -16.91 7.78 2.65
CA TRP A 202 -16.94 9.14 2.12
C TRP A 202 -16.34 9.23 0.71
N LEU A 203 -15.17 8.61 0.49
CA LEU A 203 -14.51 8.55 -0.82
C LEU A 203 -15.36 7.80 -1.86
N LEU A 204 -16.00 6.71 -1.45
CA LEU A 204 -16.94 5.96 -2.27
C LEU A 204 -18.12 6.86 -2.68
N ALA A 205 -18.74 7.55 -1.72
CA ALA A 205 -19.86 8.46 -1.98
C ALA A 205 -19.46 9.60 -2.93
N GLN A 206 -18.25 10.15 -2.77
CA GLN A 206 -17.73 11.19 -3.67
C GLN A 206 -17.52 10.66 -5.09
N THR A 207 -16.95 9.46 -5.22
CA THR A 207 -16.69 8.85 -6.54
C THR A 207 -18.00 8.52 -7.25
N PHE A 208 -18.99 7.93 -6.56
CA PHE A 208 -20.30 7.66 -7.14
C PHE A 208 -21.03 8.94 -7.55
N ARG A 209 -20.98 10.00 -6.73
CA ARG A 209 -21.55 11.31 -7.12
C ARG A 209 -20.88 11.89 -8.36
N GLY A 210 -19.55 11.81 -8.46
CA GLY A 210 -18.81 12.26 -9.64
C GLY A 210 -18.98 11.39 -10.89
N TRP A 211 -19.60 10.21 -10.78
CA TRP A 211 -19.97 9.37 -11.93
C TRP A 211 -21.43 9.56 -12.35
N LEU A 212 -22.30 9.95 -11.41
CA LEU A 212 -23.73 10.17 -11.65
C LEU A 212 -24.07 11.61 -12.07
N GLY A 213 -23.18 12.58 -11.82
CA GLY A 213 -23.27 13.97 -12.30
C GLY A 213 -22.36 14.22 -13.47
#